data_AF-A0AAJ2C766-F1
#
_entry.id   AF-A0AAJ2C766-F1
#
_cell.length_a   1.000
_cell.length_b   1.000
_cell.length_c   1.000
_cell.angle_alpha   90.00
_cell.angle_beta   90.00
_cell.angle_gamma   90.00
#
_symmetry.space_group_name_H-M   'P 1'
#
loop_
_entity.id
_entity.type
_entity.pdbx_description
1 polymer ?
#
loop_
_entity_poly.entity_id
_entity_poly.type
_entity_poly.pdbx_seq_one_letter_code
_entity_poly.pdbx_strand_id
1 'polypeptide(L)' 'MVFEQYLEQKNIDSEKFLWANPEDFQSLKVVFNQVNPESFTAQKKFLINKLRRKYQLKTF' A
#
# COMPACT_ATOMS: atom_id res chain seq x y z
N MET A 1 5.30 2.90 11.92
CA MET A 1 5.10 1.83 10.92
C MET A 1 5.59 2.33 9.59
N VAL A 2 6.37 1.56 8.84
CA VAL A 2 6.83 1.98 7.50
C VAL A 2 5.78 1.58 6.44
N PHE A 3 5.68 2.34 5.35
CA PHE A 3 4.68 2.09 4.31
C PHE A 3 4.78 0.68 3.69
N GLU A 4 6.00 0.14 3.50
CA GLU A 4 6.17 -1.24 3.00
C GLU A 4 5.53 -2.27 3.95
N GLN A 5 5.81 -2.16 5.25
CA GLN A 5 5.21 -3.03 6.28
C GLN A 5 3.70 -2.89 6.32
N TYR A 6 3.18 -1.68 6.07
CA TYR A 6 1.74 -1.44 6.00
C TYR A 6 1.09 -2.17 4.84
N LEU A 7 1.72 -2.14 3.66
CA LEU A 7 1.24 -2.85 2.49
C LEU A 7 1.23 -4.37 2.74
N GLU A 8 2.31 -4.92 3.30
CA GLU A 8 2.40 -6.34 3.61
C GLU A 8 1.31 -6.80 4.59
N GLN A 9 1.04 -6.02 5.65
CA GLN A 9 -0.08 -6.27 6.56
C GLN A 9 -1.45 -6.24 5.88
N LYS A 10 -1.59 -5.54 4.75
CA LYS A 10 -2.80 -5.53 3.93
C LYS A 10 -2.81 -6.61 2.85
N ASN A 11 -1.89 -7.58 2.90
CA ASN A 11 -1.66 -8.60 1.88
C ASN A 11 -1.32 -8.00 0.50
N ILE A 12 -0.59 -6.89 0.50
CA ILE A 12 -0.10 -6.21 -0.69
C ILE A 12 1.43 -6.37 -0.75
N ASP A 13 1.91 -6.87 -1.87
CA ASP A 13 3.32 -6.99 -2.20
C ASP A 13 3.90 -5.59 -2.51
N SER A 14 4.68 -5.07 -1.57
CA SER A 14 5.26 -3.73 -1.61
C SER A 14 6.22 -3.58 -2.79
N GLU A 15 7.03 -4.60 -3.07
CA GLU A 15 7.98 -4.63 -4.18
C GLU A 15 7.25 -4.65 -5.52
N LYS A 16 6.29 -5.57 -5.73
CA LYS A 16 5.51 -5.60 -6.99
C LYS A 16 4.78 -4.29 -7.24
N PHE A 17 4.26 -3.66 -6.18
CA PHE A 17 3.59 -2.38 -6.33
C PHE A 17 4.58 -1.28 -6.73
N LEU A 18 5.75 -1.20 -6.08
CA LEU A 18 6.81 -0.25 -6.39
C LEU A 18 7.31 -0.40 -7.83
N TRP A 19 7.58 -1.63 -8.28
CA TRP A 19 8.07 -1.89 -9.64
C TRP A 19 7.02 -1.61 -10.72
N ALA A 20 5.73 -1.86 -10.43
CA ALA A 20 4.67 -1.65 -11.39
C ALA A 20 4.25 -0.18 -11.51
N ASN A 21 4.23 0.58 -10.40
CA ASN A 21 3.83 2.00 -10.37
C ASN A 21 4.62 2.76 -9.28
N PRO A 22 5.87 3.15 -9.55
CA PRO A 22 6.71 3.82 -8.57
C PRO A 22 6.21 5.22 -8.20
N GLU A 23 5.58 5.94 -9.13
CA GLU A 23 5.01 7.27 -8.88
C GLU A 23 3.85 7.22 -7.88
N ASP A 24 2.90 6.30 -8.09
CA ASP A 24 1.78 6.07 -7.16
C ASP A 24 2.29 5.59 -5.80
N PHE A 25 3.29 4.71 -5.78
CA PHE A 25 3.92 4.25 -4.54
C PHE A 25 4.48 5.42 -3.74
N GLN A 26 5.26 6.30 -4.38
CA GLN A 26 5.86 7.47 -3.74
C GLN A 26 4.79 8.44 -3.24
N SER A 27 3.77 8.72 -4.05
CA SER A 27 2.65 9.61 -3.69
C SER A 27 1.89 9.07 -2.48
N LEU A 28 1.56 7.78 -2.47
CA LEU A 28 0.89 7.13 -1.35
C LEU A 28 1.78 7.08 -0.10
N LYS A 29 3.09 6.86 -0.25
CA LYS A 29 4.05 6.88 0.85
C LYS A 29 4.12 8.26 1.51
N VAL A 30 4.11 9.34 0.73
CA VAL A 30 4.07 10.71 1.25
C VAL A 30 2.78 10.94 2.04
N VAL A 31 1.62 10.58 1.50
CA VAL A 31 0.34 10.73 2.19
C VAL A 31 0.29 9.86 3.46
N PHE A 32 0.78 8.62 3.39
CA PHE A 32 0.85 7.70 4.53
C PHE A 32 1.72 8.24 5.66
N ASN A 33 2.78 8.98 5.35
CA ASN A 33 3.63 9.61 6.36
C ASN A 33 2.99 10.86 7.02
N GLN A 34 1.97 11.44 6.38
CA GLN A 34 1.27 12.62 6.89
C GLN A 34 0.07 12.27 7.78
N VAL A 35 -0.43 11.03 7.71
CA VAL A 35 -1.62 10.60 8.45
C VAL A 35 -1.40 9.26 9.15
N ASN A 36 -2.18 8.96 10.19
CA ASN A 36 -2.09 7.66 10.84
C ASN A 36 -2.59 6.52 9.92
N PRO A 37 -2.08 5.28 10.07
CA PRO A 37 -2.41 4.15 9.20
C PRO A 37 -3.91 3.84 9.10
N GLU A 38 -4.66 4.02 10.19
CA GLU A 38 -6.12 3.82 10.19
C GLU A 38 -6.84 4.86 9.33
N SER A 39 -6.49 6.14 9.49
CA SER A 39 -7.02 7.23 8.67
C SER A 39 -6.68 7.03 7.19
N PHE A 40 -5.44 6.63 6.89
CA PHE A 40 -5.03 6.28 5.52
C PHE A 40 -5.88 5.14 4.95
N THR A 41 -6.07 4.07 5.74
CA THR A 41 -6.88 2.91 5.34
C THR A 41 -8.32 3.32 5.05
N ALA A 42 -8.91 4.17 5.89
CA ALA A 42 -10.28 4.63 5.72
C ALA A 42 -10.43 5.48 4.45
N GLN A 43 -9.54 6.45 4.24
CA GLN A 43 -9.55 7.34 3.07
C GLN A 43 -9.27 6.60 1.76
N LYS A 44 -8.38 5.60 1.79
CA LYS A 44 -7.92 4.87 0.60
C LYS A 44 -8.47 3.44 0.52
N LYS A 45 -9.53 3.10 1.27
CA LYS A 45 -10.09 1.75 1.38
C LYS A 45 -10.32 1.06 0.02
N PHE A 46 -10.95 1.79 -0.91
CA PHE A 46 -11.21 1.26 -2.26
C PHE A 46 -9.94 1.05 -3.08
N LEU A 47 -8.97 1.96 -2.96
CA LEU A 47 -7.67 1.85 -3.63
C LEU A 47 -6.91 0.65 -3.11
N ILE A 48 -6.81 0.50 -1.78
CA ILE A 48 -6.15 -0.65 -1.13
C ILE A 48 -6.80 -1.96 -1.54
N ASN A 49 -8.12 -2.03 -1.64
CA ASN A 49 -8.82 -3.22 -2.12
C ASN A 49 -8.53 -3.56 -3.59
N LYS A 50 -8.20 -2.56 -4.43
CA LYS A 50 -7.73 -2.78 -5.81
C LYS A 50 -6.27 -3.25 -5.81
N LEU A 51 -5.41 -2.58 -5.04
CA LEU A 51 -3.99 -2.93 -4.90
C LEU A 51 -3.83 -4.36 -4.36
N ARG A 52 -4.63 -4.77 -3.37
CA ARG A 52 -4.62 -6.14 -2.82
C ARG A 52 -4.97 -7.21 -3.85
N ARG A 53 -5.87 -6.91 -4.78
CA ARG A 53 -6.23 -7.84 -5.88
C ARG A 53 -5.17 -7.87 -6.98
N LYS A 54 -4.50 -6.75 -7.23
CA LYS A 54 -3.52 -6.60 -8.31
C LYS A 54 -2.11 -7.06 -7.90
N TYR A 55 -1.70 -6.74 -6.68
CA TYR A 55 -0.38 -6.96 -6.11
C TYR A 55 -0.51 -7.82 -4.85
N GLN A 56 -1.21 -8.94 -4.95
CA GLN A 56 -1.38 -9.83 -3.80
C GLN A 56 -0.01 -10.32 -3.32
N LEU A 57 0.25 -10.18 -2.02
CA LEU A 57 1.42 -10.77 -1.38
C LEU A 57 1.30 -12.29 -1.47
N LYS A 58 2.21 -12.92 -2.21
CA LYS A 58 2.29 -14.38 -2.28
C LYS A 58 3.16 -14.85 -1.13
N THR A 59 2.53 -15.34 -0.08
CA THR A 59 3.22 -16.13 0.94
C THR A 59 3.38 -17.53 0.36
N PHE A 60 4.62 -17.93 0.09
CA PHE A 60 4.97 -19.30 -0.31
C PHE A 60 5.19 -20.17 0.93
#